data_AF-A0A9X0BT06-F1
#
_entry.id   AF-A0A9X0BT06-F1
#
_cell.length_a   1.000
_cell.length_b   1.000
_cell.length_c   1.000
_cell.angle_alpha   90.00
_cell.angle_beta   90.00
_cell.angle_gamma   90.00
#
_symmetry.space_group_name_H-M   'P 1'
#
loop_
_entity.id
_entity.type
_entity.pdbx_description
1 polymer ?
#
loop_
_entity_poly.entity_id
_entity_poly.type
_entity_poly.pdbx_seq_one_letter_code
_entity_poly.pdbx_strand_id
1 'polypeptide(L)'
;MGREDQTEEREVLDSIFPDEITDISETSYRISITLDPPENGPGAEDQPVIFLEVSYPEDYPDVAPDLKITPVPNAPKHPLLELPEDEDVLTTALNNAVEENMGMAMVFALVSALKEAAEQLMIERVQAVEDEKAVAAQKVEEEENKKFRGTPKVAKEEKKLTGRQLWERGLAGKADFDDEDEDYMPPIEKLKVAA
;
A
#
# COMPACT_ATOMS: atom_id res chain seq x y z
N MET A 1 -37.09 -10.70 27.20
CA MET A 1 -35.62 -10.85 27.08
C MET A 1 -35.11 -9.65 26.33
N GLY A 2 -35.41 -9.49 25.03
CA GLY A 2 -34.80 -8.45 24.19
C GLY A 2 -34.57 -7.04 24.78
N ARG A 3 -35.54 -6.43 25.47
CA ARG A 3 -35.35 -5.08 26.07
C ARG A 3 -34.29 -5.01 27.18
N GLU A 4 -34.17 -6.07 27.99
CA GLU A 4 -33.16 -6.13 29.06
C GLU A 4 -31.77 -6.31 28.42
N ASP A 5 -31.64 -7.26 27.49
CA ASP A 5 -30.42 -7.50 26.71
C ASP A 5 -29.96 -6.25 25.93
N GLN A 6 -30.90 -5.52 25.32
CA GLN A 6 -30.63 -4.23 24.65
C GLN A 6 -30.07 -3.18 25.61
N THR A 7 -30.60 -3.13 26.83
CA THR A 7 -30.17 -2.15 27.84
C THR A 7 -28.78 -2.50 28.35
N GLU A 8 -28.54 -3.77 28.66
CA GLU A 8 -27.22 -4.24 29.12
C GLU A 8 -26.14 -4.02 28.05
N GLU A 9 -26.43 -4.34 26.79
CA GLU A 9 -25.51 -4.04 25.69
C GLU A 9 -25.25 -2.54 25.56
N ARG A 10 -26.30 -1.70 25.67
CA ARG A 10 -26.16 -0.24 25.57
C ARG A 10 -25.25 0.33 26.65
N GLU A 11 -25.34 -0.16 27.89
CA GLU A 11 -24.45 0.24 28.99
C GLU A 11 -22.99 -0.14 28.72
N VAL A 12 -22.76 -1.33 28.15
CA VAL A 12 -21.43 -1.75 27.73
C VAL A 12 -20.89 -0.85 26.61
N LEU A 13 -21.73 -0.52 25.62
CA LEU A 13 -21.35 0.34 24.51
C LEU A 13 -21.04 1.78 24.97
N ASP A 14 -21.78 2.33 25.93
CA ASP A 14 -21.43 3.63 26.54
C ASP A 14 -20.06 3.61 27.21
N SER A 15 -19.66 2.47 27.80
CA SER A 15 -18.31 2.35 28.38
C SER A 15 -17.21 2.19 27.34
N ILE A 16 -17.51 1.59 26.18
CA ILE A 16 -16.52 1.35 25.13
C ILE A 16 -16.37 2.60 24.26
N PHE A 17 -17.47 3.28 23.96
CA PHE A 17 -17.59 4.35 22.98
C PHE A 17 -18.26 5.61 23.59
N PRO A 18 -17.72 6.18 24.67
CA PRO A 18 -18.38 7.25 25.43
C PRO A 18 -18.60 8.54 24.64
N ASP A 19 -17.68 8.87 23.73
CA ASP A 19 -17.71 10.10 22.94
C ASP A 19 -18.17 9.86 21.48
N GLU A 20 -18.31 8.59 21.08
CA GLU A 20 -18.58 8.19 19.69
C GLU A 20 -20.05 7.88 19.44
N ILE A 21 -20.83 7.61 20.50
CA ILE A 21 -22.25 7.31 20.39
C ILE A 21 -23.08 8.59 20.51
N THR A 22 -24.03 8.75 19.59
CA THR A 22 -25.05 9.79 19.62
C THR A 22 -26.43 9.16 19.58
N ASP A 23 -27.21 9.33 20.63
CA ASP A 23 -28.59 8.81 20.68
C ASP A 23 -29.50 9.60 19.73
N ILE A 24 -30.32 8.87 18.97
CA ILE A 24 -31.35 9.43 18.08
C ILE A 24 -32.73 9.22 18.70
N SER A 25 -32.96 8.03 19.26
CA SER A 25 -34.21 7.64 19.93
C SER A 25 -33.92 6.62 21.05
N GLU A 26 -34.97 6.14 21.73
CA GLU A 26 -34.83 5.10 22.77
C GLU A 26 -34.34 3.75 22.23
N THR A 27 -34.51 3.48 20.93
CA THR A 27 -34.15 2.20 20.30
C THR A 27 -33.19 2.38 19.12
N SER A 28 -32.73 3.61 18.85
CA SER A 28 -31.82 3.89 17.74
C SER A 28 -30.78 4.92 18.11
N TYR A 29 -29.56 4.69 17.65
CA TYR A 29 -28.42 5.54 17.92
C TYR A 29 -27.43 5.45 16.77
N ARG A 30 -26.50 6.38 16.75
CA ARG A 30 -25.47 6.48 15.73
C ARG A 30 -24.11 6.39 16.38
N ILE A 31 -23.25 5.56 15.82
CA ILE A 31 -21.88 5.36 16.26
C ILE A 31 -20.96 6.01 15.23
N SER A 32 -20.06 6.87 15.69
CA SER A 32 -18.98 7.42 14.86
C SER A 32 -17.78 6.49 14.88
N ILE A 33 -17.38 6.00 13.72
CA ILE A 33 -16.27 5.08 13.58
C ILE A 33 -15.16 5.81 12.85
N THR A 34 -14.05 6.01 13.54
CA THR A 34 -12.83 6.58 12.96
C THR A 34 -12.03 5.46 12.31
N LEU A 35 -11.70 5.65 11.03
CA LEU A 35 -10.96 4.69 10.23
C LEU A 35 -9.49 5.12 10.14
N ASP A 36 -8.60 4.14 10.14
CA ASP A 36 -7.17 4.33 10.05
C ASP A 36 -6.69 4.01 8.62
N PRO A 37 -6.45 5.02 7.76
CA PRO A 37 -5.97 4.78 6.41
C PRO A 37 -4.52 4.25 6.40
N PRO A 38 -4.13 3.46 5.38
CA PRO A 38 -2.78 2.93 5.26
C PRO A 38 -1.74 4.06 5.07
N GLU A 39 -0.62 4.01 5.81
CA GLU A 39 0.43 5.05 5.81
C GLU A 39 1.08 5.29 4.44
N ASN A 40 1.10 4.28 3.57
CA ASN A 40 1.64 4.36 2.21
C ASN A 40 0.60 4.86 1.18
N GLY A 41 -0.64 5.10 1.60
CA GLY A 41 -1.73 5.55 0.76
C GLY A 41 -1.86 7.08 0.62
N PRO A 42 -2.50 7.56 -0.45
CA PRO A 42 -2.92 8.97 -0.52
C PRO A 42 -3.96 9.27 0.57
N GLY A 43 -3.81 10.40 1.27
CA GLY A 43 -4.73 10.77 2.36
C GLY A 43 -4.43 10.08 3.69
N ALA A 44 -3.25 9.50 3.88
CA ALA A 44 -2.86 8.84 5.14
C ALA A 44 -2.97 9.74 6.40
N GLU A 45 -2.92 11.07 6.24
CA GLU A 45 -3.10 12.00 7.36
C GLU A 45 -4.57 12.29 7.66
N ASP A 46 -5.47 11.99 6.72
CA ASP A 46 -6.90 12.27 6.79
C ASP A 46 -7.66 11.02 7.25
N GLN A 47 -7.77 10.79 8.55
CA GLN A 47 -8.58 9.71 9.12
C GLN A 47 -10.07 9.93 8.81
N PRO A 48 -10.67 9.20 7.85
CA PRO A 48 -12.06 9.41 7.53
C PRO A 48 -12.93 8.80 8.62
N VAL A 49 -14.06 9.46 8.89
CA VAL A 49 -15.05 8.99 9.86
C VAL A 49 -16.30 8.59 9.11
N ILE A 50 -16.86 7.43 9.47
CA ILE A 50 -18.15 6.95 8.99
C ILE A 50 -19.13 6.84 10.14
N PHE A 51 -20.41 7.00 9.85
CA PHE A 51 -21.47 6.83 10.83
C PHE A 51 -22.22 5.52 10.57
N LEU A 52 -22.29 4.68 11.60
CA LEU A 52 -23.17 3.52 11.65
C LEU A 52 -24.40 3.87 12.47
N GLU A 53 -25.54 3.98 11.82
CA GLU A 53 -26.84 4.10 12.50
C GLU A 53 -27.37 2.69 12.76
N VAL A 54 -27.64 2.40 14.03
CA VAL A 54 -28.16 1.12 14.52
C VAL A 54 -29.56 1.36 15.06
N SER A 55 -30.51 0.55 14.61
CA SER A 55 -31.88 0.54 15.13
C SER A 55 -32.27 -0.85 15.59
N TYR A 56 -32.61 -0.98 16.87
CA TYR A 56 -33.00 -2.25 17.47
C TYR A 56 -34.46 -2.62 17.14
N PRO A 57 -34.71 -3.82 16.57
CA PRO A 57 -36.05 -4.39 16.51
C PRO A 57 -36.50 -4.87 17.90
N GLU A 58 -37.81 -5.14 18.04
CA GLU A 58 -38.40 -5.57 19.32
C GLU A 58 -37.82 -6.91 19.81
N ASP A 59 -37.47 -7.81 18.88
CA ASP A 59 -36.94 -9.15 19.14
C ASP A 59 -35.40 -9.23 19.08
N TYR A 60 -34.67 -8.12 19.08
CA TYR A 60 -33.20 -8.17 19.19
C TYR A 60 -32.78 -8.77 20.54
N PRO A 61 -31.79 -9.69 20.61
CA PRO A 61 -30.83 -10.06 19.56
C PRO A 61 -31.21 -11.28 18.69
N ASP A 62 -32.42 -11.82 18.81
CA ASP A 62 -32.91 -12.92 17.96
C ASP A 62 -33.21 -12.47 16.53
N VAL A 63 -33.43 -11.17 16.32
CA VAL A 63 -33.62 -10.53 15.01
C VAL A 63 -32.53 -9.48 14.78
N ALA A 64 -32.00 -9.45 13.56
CA ALA A 64 -30.96 -8.54 13.14
C ALA A 64 -31.38 -7.06 13.29
N PRO A 65 -30.48 -6.18 13.77
CA PRO A 65 -30.73 -4.74 13.80
C PRO A 65 -30.81 -4.16 12.39
N ASP A 66 -31.57 -3.08 12.22
CA ASP A 66 -31.52 -2.28 11.00
C ASP A 66 -30.24 -1.43 11.05
N LEU A 67 -29.39 -1.62 10.03
CA LEU A 67 -28.08 -0.98 9.91
C LEU A 67 -28.06 -0.03 8.72
N LYS A 68 -27.54 1.17 8.94
CA LYS A 68 -27.36 2.14 7.88
C LYS A 68 -26.01 2.84 8.00
N ILE A 69 -25.24 2.77 6.93
CA ILE A 69 -23.94 3.43 6.82
C ILE A 69 -24.17 4.80 6.21
N THR A 70 -23.63 5.85 6.81
CA THR A 70 -23.67 7.20 6.25
C THR A 70 -22.31 7.89 6.35
N PRO A 71 -21.90 8.68 5.35
CA PRO A 71 -20.74 9.53 5.47
C PRO A 71 -21.02 10.69 6.43
N VAL A 72 -19.97 11.23 7.03
CA VAL A 72 -20.09 12.46 7.81
C VAL A 72 -20.56 13.62 6.92
N PRO A 73 -21.57 14.41 7.34
CA PRO A 73 -22.05 15.56 6.57
C PRO A 73 -20.90 16.55 6.33
N ASN A 74 -20.70 16.92 5.06
CA ASN A 74 -19.62 17.82 4.61
C ASN A 74 -18.19 17.30 4.85
N ALA A 75 -17.99 15.99 5.03
CA ALA A 75 -16.64 15.45 5.06
C ALA A 75 -15.95 15.62 3.69
N PRO A 76 -14.63 15.92 3.68
CA PRO A 76 -13.85 15.85 2.47
C PRO A 76 -13.90 14.42 1.91
N LYS A 77 -13.99 14.31 0.58
CA LYS A 77 -13.91 13.01 -0.09
C LYS A 77 -12.54 12.39 0.17
N HIS A 78 -12.51 11.18 0.72
CA HIS A 78 -11.26 10.47 0.95
C HIS A 78 -10.86 9.69 -0.32
N PRO A 79 -9.59 9.74 -0.79
CA PRO A 79 -9.19 9.06 -2.02
C PRO A 79 -9.36 7.54 -2.00
N LEU A 80 -9.32 6.94 -0.80
CA LEU A 80 -9.38 5.50 -0.62
C LEU A 80 -10.75 4.99 -0.16
N LEU A 81 -11.73 5.88 0.08
CA LEU A 81 -13.07 5.49 0.52
C LEU A 81 -14.12 6.43 -0.08
N GLU A 82 -15.03 5.88 -0.88
CA GLU A 82 -16.09 6.61 -1.57
C GLU A 82 -17.45 5.94 -1.33
N LEU A 83 -18.31 6.58 -0.52
CA LEU A 83 -19.72 6.23 -0.42
C LEU A 83 -20.50 7.02 -1.50
N PRO A 84 -21.33 6.36 -2.33
CA PRO A 84 -21.96 5.05 -2.12
C PRO A 84 -21.25 3.84 -2.76
N GLU A 85 -20.11 3.99 -3.45
CA GLU A 85 -19.48 2.87 -4.18
C GLU A 85 -19.07 1.70 -3.26
N ASP A 86 -18.58 2.03 -2.06
CA ASP A 86 -18.16 1.04 -1.06
C ASP A 86 -19.32 0.54 -0.18
N GLU A 87 -20.51 1.15 -0.27
CA GLU A 87 -21.65 0.85 0.62
C GLU A 87 -22.07 -0.61 0.54
N ASP A 88 -22.23 -1.17 -0.67
CA ASP A 88 -22.63 -2.55 -0.87
C ASP A 88 -21.65 -3.56 -0.24
N VAL A 89 -20.35 -3.29 -0.35
CA VAL A 89 -19.30 -4.16 0.21
C VAL A 89 -19.32 -4.11 1.73
N LEU A 90 -19.44 -2.91 2.31
CA LEU A 90 -19.53 -2.72 3.75
C LEU A 90 -20.81 -3.32 4.33
N THR A 91 -21.96 -3.16 3.66
CA THR A 91 -23.23 -3.79 4.04
C THR A 91 -23.14 -5.31 3.95
N THR A 92 -22.42 -5.85 2.96
CA THR A 92 -22.17 -7.29 2.87
C THR A 92 -21.34 -7.79 4.06
N ALA A 93 -20.28 -7.08 4.42
CA ALA A 93 -19.46 -7.42 5.59
C ALA A 93 -20.27 -7.36 6.91
N LEU A 94 -21.10 -6.33 7.07
CA LEU A 94 -22.03 -6.23 8.20
C LEU A 94 -23.01 -7.40 8.25
N ASN A 95 -23.61 -7.79 7.13
CA ASN A 95 -24.55 -8.91 7.10
C ASN A 95 -23.88 -10.23 7.49
N ASN A 96 -22.64 -10.48 7.04
CA ASN A 96 -21.88 -11.66 7.48
C ASN A 96 -21.67 -11.62 9.00
N ALA A 97 -21.26 -10.48 9.54
CA ALA A 97 -21.06 -10.31 10.99
C ALA A 97 -22.37 -10.45 11.78
N VAL A 98 -23.50 -10.02 11.24
CA VAL A 98 -24.84 -10.28 11.81
C VAL A 98 -25.07 -11.79 11.88
N GLU A 99 -24.95 -12.51 10.77
CA GLU A 99 -25.21 -13.95 10.70
C GLU A 99 -24.33 -14.76 11.68
N GLU A 100 -23.07 -14.36 11.86
CA GLU A 100 -22.13 -14.99 12.79
C GLU A 100 -22.47 -14.74 14.26
N ASN A 101 -23.12 -13.63 14.59
CA ASN A 101 -23.38 -13.18 15.96
C ASN A 101 -24.87 -13.15 16.33
N MET A 102 -25.74 -13.80 15.54
CA MET A 102 -27.17 -13.91 15.84
C MET A 102 -27.43 -14.57 17.20
N GLY A 103 -28.42 -14.07 17.93
CA GLY A 103 -28.81 -14.60 19.25
C GLY A 103 -27.97 -14.10 20.42
N MET A 104 -27.08 -13.12 20.19
CA MET A 104 -26.35 -12.41 21.24
C MET A 104 -26.16 -10.92 20.90
N ALA A 105 -25.75 -10.14 21.90
CA ALA A 105 -25.32 -8.75 21.72
C ALA A 105 -24.20 -8.68 20.68
N MET A 106 -24.48 -8.09 19.52
CA MET A 106 -23.60 -8.12 18.34
C MET A 106 -23.11 -6.75 17.90
N VAL A 107 -23.59 -5.64 18.45
CA VAL A 107 -23.27 -4.30 17.92
C VAL A 107 -21.78 -3.99 17.98
N PHE A 108 -21.09 -4.39 19.04
CA PHE A 108 -19.63 -4.25 19.11
C PHE A 108 -18.92 -5.02 17.98
N ALA A 109 -19.38 -6.24 17.68
CA ALA A 109 -18.86 -7.04 16.57
C ALA A 109 -19.14 -6.37 15.22
N LEU A 110 -20.34 -5.80 15.04
CA LEU A 110 -20.71 -5.05 13.84
C LEU A 110 -19.84 -3.81 13.63
N VAL A 111 -19.60 -3.03 14.68
CA VAL A 111 -18.71 -1.86 14.64
C VAL A 111 -17.29 -2.28 14.26
N SER A 112 -16.79 -3.36 14.90
CA SER A 112 -15.44 -3.88 14.64
C SER A 112 -15.31 -4.39 13.20
N ALA A 113 -16.29 -5.17 12.73
CA ALA A 113 -16.31 -5.70 11.37
C ALA A 113 -16.43 -4.59 10.32
N LEU A 114 -17.23 -3.56 10.58
CA LEU A 114 -17.35 -2.41 9.68
C LEU A 114 -16.05 -1.60 9.61
N LYS A 115 -15.40 -1.36 10.76
CA LYS A 115 -14.09 -0.71 10.80
C LYS A 115 -13.06 -1.49 9.99
N GLU A 116 -12.94 -2.79 10.27
CA GLU A 116 -11.99 -3.67 9.58
C GLU A 116 -12.26 -3.74 8.08
N ALA A 117 -13.52 -3.89 7.66
CA ALA A 117 -13.87 -3.94 6.24
C ALA A 117 -13.55 -2.63 5.51
N ALA A 118 -13.82 -1.49 6.14
CA ALA A 118 -13.54 -0.18 5.54
C ALA A 118 -12.02 0.08 5.43
N GLU A 119 -11.24 -0.27 6.45
CA GLU A 119 -9.77 -0.18 6.39
C GLU A 119 -9.17 -1.15 5.38
N GLN A 120 -9.72 -2.37 5.30
CA GLN A 120 -9.30 -3.36 4.33
C GLN A 120 -9.50 -2.87 2.90
N LEU A 121 -10.64 -2.23 2.59
CA LEU A 121 -10.87 -1.59 1.28
C LEU A 121 -9.82 -0.53 0.95
N MET A 122 -9.40 0.27 1.94
CA MET A 122 -8.34 1.26 1.72
C MET A 122 -7.00 0.59 1.43
N ILE A 123 -6.66 -0.47 2.18
CA ILE A 123 -5.44 -1.26 1.99
C ILE A 123 -5.43 -1.88 0.58
N GLU A 124 -6.53 -2.52 0.17
CA GLU A 124 -6.65 -3.17 -1.14
C GLU A 124 -6.46 -2.18 -2.29
N ARG A 125 -7.02 -0.96 -2.18
CA ARG A 125 -6.84 0.09 -3.18
C ARG A 125 -5.39 0.55 -3.30
N VAL A 126 -4.69 0.70 -2.17
CA VAL A 126 -3.26 1.07 -2.18
C VAL A 126 -2.41 -0.05 -2.78
N GLN A 127 -2.65 -1.29 -2.35
CA GLN A 127 -1.94 -2.46 -2.85
C GLN A 127 -2.15 -2.65 -4.35
N ALA A 128 -3.37 -2.48 -4.86
CA ALA A 128 -3.65 -2.57 -6.29
C ALA A 128 -2.80 -1.58 -7.11
N VAL A 129 -2.66 -0.34 -6.64
CA VAL A 129 -1.83 0.68 -7.30
C VAL A 129 -0.34 0.36 -7.22
N GLU A 130 0.13 -0.19 -6.09
CA GLU A 130 1.52 -0.61 -5.92
C GLU A 130 1.87 -1.79 -6.82
N ASP A 131 0.98 -2.78 -6.90
CA ASP A 131 1.14 -3.97 -7.75
C ASP A 131 1.15 -3.61 -9.23
N GLU A 132 0.27 -2.70 -9.67
CA GLU A 132 0.28 -2.20 -11.05
C GLU A 132 1.61 -1.52 -11.40
N LYS A 133 2.16 -0.71 -10.49
CA LYS A 133 3.47 -0.07 -10.66
C LYS A 133 4.61 -1.10 -10.67
N ALA A 134 4.55 -2.11 -9.80
CA ALA A 134 5.54 -3.18 -9.75
C ALA A 134 5.57 -3.99 -11.05
N VAL A 135 4.39 -4.35 -11.59
CA VAL A 135 4.26 -5.05 -12.87
C VAL A 135 4.76 -4.19 -14.03
N ALA A 136 4.47 -2.88 -14.03
CA ALA A 136 4.98 -1.97 -15.05
C ALA A 136 6.51 -1.83 -14.99
N ALA A 137 7.09 -1.69 -13.78
CA ALA A 137 8.53 -1.59 -13.58
C ALA A 137 9.27 -2.86 -14.04
N GLN A 138 8.73 -4.05 -13.73
CA GLN A 138 9.28 -5.32 -14.19
C GLN A 138 9.32 -5.41 -15.72
N LYS A 139 8.25 -4.97 -16.40
CA LYS A 139 8.22 -4.96 -17.88
C LYS A 139 9.30 -4.05 -18.47
N VAL A 140 9.50 -2.87 -17.89
CA VAL A 140 10.53 -1.93 -18.34
C VAL A 140 11.93 -2.50 -18.10
N GLU A 141 12.19 -3.10 -16.93
CA GLU A 141 13.48 -3.73 -16.62
C GLU A 141 13.79 -4.90 -17.56
N GLU A 142 12.79 -5.74 -17.88
CA GLU A 142 12.95 -6.80 -18.86
C GLU A 142 13.28 -6.28 -20.26
N GLU A 143 12.69 -5.17 -20.68
CA GLU A 143 12.98 -4.52 -21.97
C GLU A 143 14.37 -3.88 -21.99
N GLU A 144 14.82 -3.27 -20.90
CA GLU A 144 16.18 -2.72 -20.78
C GLU A 144 17.25 -3.83 -20.75
N ASN A 145 17.00 -4.92 -20.02
CA ASN A 145 17.91 -6.07 -19.98
C ASN A 145 18.02 -6.75 -21.35
N LYS A 146 16.92 -6.84 -22.11
CA LYS A 146 16.93 -7.32 -23.50
C LYS A 146 17.73 -6.40 -24.42
N LYS A 147 17.60 -5.07 -24.29
CA LYS A 147 18.36 -4.09 -25.09
C LYS A 147 19.85 -4.09 -24.74
N PHE A 148 20.21 -4.21 -23.46
CA PHE A 148 21.60 -4.18 -22.98
C PHE A 148 22.38 -5.46 -23.33
N ARG A 149 21.72 -6.63 -23.30
CA ARG A 149 22.33 -7.91 -23.74
C ARG A 149 22.45 -8.02 -25.27
N GLY A 150 21.75 -7.17 -26.03
CA GLY A 150 21.68 -7.20 -27.48
C GLY A 150 22.78 -6.42 -28.22
N THR A 151 23.57 -5.57 -27.55
CA THR A 151 24.79 -5.02 -28.15
C THR A 151 25.92 -6.05 -27.99
N PRO A 152 26.31 -6.80 -29.03
CA PRO A 152 27.63 -7.40 -29.01
C PRO A 152 28.59 -6.23 -28.83
N LYS A 153 29.32 -6.22 -27.71
CA LYS A 153 30.58 -5.48 -27.66
C LYS A 153 31.36 -6.03 -28.84
N VAL A 154 31.35 -5.30 -29.96
CA VAL A 154 32.20 -5.59 -31.10
C VAL A 154 33.58 -5.32 -30.56
N ALA A 155 34.18 -6.34 -29.95
CA ALA A 155 35.61 -6.40 -29.79
C ALA A 155 36.10 -6.27 -31.23
N LYS A 156 36.51 -5.06 -31.61
CA LYS A 156 37.41 -4.89 -32.73
C LYS A 156 38.58 -5.77 -32.38
N GLU A 157 38.61 -6.97 -32.96
CA GLU A 157 39.78 -7.82 -33.02
C GLU A 157 40.86 -6.98 -33.70
N GLU A 158 41.61 -6.23 -32.90
CA GLU A 158 42.96 -5.87 -33.28
C GLU A 158 43.69 -7.20 -33.42
N LYS A 159 43.81 -7.64 -34.66
CA LYS A 159 44.49 -8.85 -35.09
C LYS A 159 45.97 -8.72 -34.67
N LYS A 160 46.28 -9.05 -33.41
CA LYS A 160 47.64 -9.06 -32.88
C LYS A 160 48.41 -10.10 -33.68
N LEU A 161 49.34 -9.62 -34.50
CA LEU A 161 50.22 -10.49 -35.28
C LEU A 161 50.94 -11.45 -34.33
N THR A 162 50.98 -12.72 -34.72
CA THR A 162 51.65 -13.75 -33.92
C THR A 162 53.17 -13.49 -33.90
N GLY A 163 53.87 -13.91 -32.85
CA GLY A 163 55.30 -13.64 -32.68
C GLY A 163 56.19 -14.08 -33.86
N ARG A 164 55.77 -15.10 -34.63
CA ARG A 164 56.43 -15.49 -35.89
C ARG A 164 56.29 -14.44 -37.00
N GLN A 165 55.12 -13.83 -37.14
CA GLN A 165 54.85 -12.81 -38.15
C GLN A 165 55.59 -11.50 -37.89
N LEU A 166 55.85 -11.18 -36.61
CA LEU A 166 56.71 -10.04 -36.23
C LEU A 166 58.18 -10.29 -36.57
N TRP A 167 58.63 -11.55 -36.47
CA TRP A 167 60.00 -11.94 -36.79
C TRP A 167 60.24 -12.02 -38.31
N GLU A 168 59.32 -12.60 -39.08
CA GLU A 168 59.40 -12.63 -40.56
C GLU A 168 59.31 -11.23 -41.19
N ARG A 169 58.59 -10.28 -40.55
CA ARG A 169 58.49 -8.89 -41.01
C ARG A 169 59.64 -8.00 -40.53
N GLY A 170 60.64 -8.56 -39.83
CA GLY A 170 61.86 -7.87 -39.44
C GLY A 170 61.71 -6.82 -38.32
N LEU A 171 60.60 -6.83 -37.58
CA LEU A 171 60.34 -5.85 -36.51
C LEU A 171 61.02 -6.22 -35.17
N ALA A 172 61.44 -7.47 -34.99
CA ALA A 172 61.99 -7.99 -33.73
C ALA A 172 63.52 -8.06 -33.69
N GLY A 173 64.22 -7.19 -34.44
CA GLY A 173 65.68 -7.27 -34.60
C GLY A 173 66.35 -5.93 -34.90
N LYS A 174 66.14 -4.92 -34.05
CA LYS A 174 67.06 -3.79 -33.90
C LYS A 174 66.79 -3.06 -32.58
N ALA A 175 67.31 -3.66 -31.51
CA ALA A 175 67.64 -2.90 -30.32
C ALA A 175 69.06 -2.37 -30.55
N ASP A 176 69.17 -1.05 -30.73
CA ASP A 176 70.38 -0.30 -30.48
C ASP A 176 70.00 0.85 -29.55
N PHE A 177 70.90 1.13 -28.64
CA PHE A 177 70.77 1.79 -27.36
C PHE A 177 71.66 3.03 -27.43
N ASP A 178 71.14 4.25 -27.24
CA ASP A 178 71.84 5.38 -26.57
C ASP A 178 71.05 6.70 -26.63
N ASP A 179 71.13 7.43 -25.51
CA ASP A 179 71.16 8.90 -25.30
C ASP A 179 70.27 9.86 -26.10
N GLU A 180 69.29 10.49 -25.42
CA GLU A 180 69.31 11.93 -25.05
C GLU A 180 67.97 12.34 -24.39
N ASP A 181 68.06 13.35 -23.51
CA ASP A 181 67.03 14.01 -22.70
C ASP A 181 65.62 14.22 -23.32
N GLU A 182 64.60 14.30 -22.46
CA GLU A 182 63.78 15.52 -22.24
C GLU A 182 62.33 15.19 -21.75
N ASP A 183 61.95 15.89 -20.69
CA ASP A 183 60.70 15.82 -19.92
C ASP A 183 59.38 15.81 -20.73
N TYR A 184 58.41 14.96 -20.36
CA TYR A 184 57.01 15.37 -20.09
C TYR A 184 56.16 14.22 -19.51
N MET A 185 55.89 14.22 -18.19
CA MET A 185 54.71 13.52 -17.64
C MET A 185 53.62 14.56 -17.34
N PRO A 186 52.41 14.47 -17.93
CA PRO A 186 51.30 15.30 -17.50
C PRO A 186 50.78 14.82 -16.12
N PRO A 187 50.32 15.75 -15.26
CA PRO A 187 50.05 15.47 -13.85
C PRO A 187 48.75 14.69 -13.64
N ILE A 188 48.81 13.69 -12.75
CA ILE A 188 47.63 12.98 -12.22
C ILE A 188 47.01 13.87 -11.14
N GLU A 189 45.86 14.48 -11.43
CA GLU A 189 45.08 15.20 -10.43
C GLU A 189 44.58 14.27 -9.32
N LYS A 190 44.62 14.81 -8.11
CA LYS A 190 44.64 14.09 -6.83
C LYS A 190 43.30 13.48 -6.47
N LEU A 191 43.36 12.25 -5.97
CA LEU A 191 42.41 11.66 -5.04
C LEU A 191 42.12 12.59 -3.85
N LYS A 192 40.84 12.78 -3.52
CA LYS A 192 40.37 13.04 -2.16
C LYS A 192 39.38 11.94 -1.76
N VAL A 193 39.86 10.98 -0.99
CA VAL A 193 39.02 10.13 -0.14
C VAL A 193 39.09 10.75 1.26
N ALA A 194 37.96 11.22 1.78
CA ALA A 194 37.84 11.72 3.14
C ALA A 194 37.47 10.56 4.07
N ALA A 195 38.17 10.47 5.19
CA ALA A 195 37.74 9.79 6.41
C ALA A 195 37.51 10.87 7.47
#